data_AF-A0A437PYV3-F1
#
_entry.id   AF-A0A437PYV3-F1
#
_cell.length_a   1.000
_cell.length_b   1.000
_cell.length_c   1.000
_cell.angle_alpha   90.00
_cell.angle_beta   90.00
_cell.angle_gamma   90.00
#
_symmetry.space_group_name_H-M   'P 1'
#
loop_
_entity.id
_entity.type
_entity.pdbx_description
1 polymer ?
#
loop_
_entity_poly.entity_id
_entity_poly.type
_entity_poly.pdbx_seq_one_letter_code
_entity_poly.pdbx_strand_id
1 'polypeptide(L)'
;MAPRMVMPFSSICRASTPLVCSSRAPGRVLGATLRCMAAGSVRVMIVLPISRAWYFEPRRFSSIARKVKKALAVADRVDGGGIVDVVLYGVSSQQKGSESMVVHTEVSSKDLDQWVNDWAVRPSAPRGLFGDHTPVNKFEEHFGVEDDYYGRALPGLIVDEIHRSTMSAKGDHFVIFGLDWGRGLKELVRAVIKLDRPDIFWQFFGDATDIDHHDFWGRDNLKRGGVAPNIWAHLNTYWTSRSITRGFRKWRKARA
;
A
#
# COMPACT_ATOMS: atom_id res chain seq x y z
N MET A 1 6.92 66.37 24.33
CA MET A 1 7.06 66.55 22.87
C MET A 1 6.77 65.22 22.17
N ALA A 2 5.56 65.06 21.63
CA ALA A 2 5.32 64.23 20.44
C ALA A 2 5.46 65.15 19.19
N PRO A 3 5.57 64.70 17.91
CA PRO A 3 5.10 63.42 17.36
C PRO A 3 5.98 62.79 16.22
N ARG A 4 5.70 61.53 15.84
CA ARG A 4 5.26 61.14 14.47
C ARG A 4 5.12 59.61 14.31
N MET A 5 3.87 59.17 14.17
CA MET A 5 3.42 57.99 13.42
C MET A 5 3.96 58.01 11.97
N VAL A 6 4.23 56.85 11.38
CA VAL A 6 3.62 56.34 10.11
C VAL A 6 3.76 54.80 10.05
N MET A 7 2.64 54.08 10.12
CA MET A 7 2.37 52.85 9.33
C MET A 7 1.57 53.30 8.09
N PRO A 8 1.19 52.47 7.08
CA PRO A 8 1.68 51.17 6.57
C PRO A 8 1.97 51.26 5.05
N PHE A 9 2.47 50.20 4.39
CA PHE A 9 2.06 49.91 3.00
C PHE A 9 2.16 48.43 2.67
N SER A 10 1.03 47.96 2.17
CA SER A 10 0.68 46.66 1.62
C SER A 10 1.30 46.38 0.25
N SER A 11 1.36 45.09 -0.07
CA SER A 11 1.22 44.50 -1.42
C SER A 11 2.38 44.70 -2.39
N ILE A 12 2.97 43.59 -2.85
CA ILE A 12 2.88 43.15 -4.26
C ILE A 12 3.16 41.65 -4.27
N CYS A 13 2.10 40.87 -4.48
CA CYS A 13 2.22 39.57 -5.13
C CYS A 13 2.53 39.82 -6.61
N ARG A 14 3.66 39.31 -7.12
CA ARG A 14 3.81 39.06 -8.55
C ARG A 14 4.61 37.78 -8.78
N ALA A 15 3.95 36.88 -9.49
CA ALA A 15 4.45 35.60 -9.95
C ALA A 15 5.68 35.74 -10.85
N SER A 16 6.49 34.67 -10.92
CA SER A 16 6.82 33.94 -12.16
C SER A 16 8.04 33.04 -11.97
N THR A 17 7.87 31.71 -12.00
CA THR A 17 8.61 30.82 -12.92
C THR A 17 8.06 29.39 -12.85
N PRO A 18 7.80 28.73 -13.99
CA PRO A 18 7.39 27.33 -14.03
C PRO A 18 8.62 26.43 -13.96
N LEU A 19 8.62 25.46 -13.03
CA LEU A 19 9.57 24.36 -13.07
C LEU A 19 9.11 23.35 -14.12
N VAL A 20 9.73 23.46 -15.30
CA VAL A 20 9.81 22.39 -16.29
C VAL A 20 10.74 21.31 -15.74
N CYS A 21 10.20 20.14 -15.44
CA CYS A 21 11.01 18.94 -15.26
C CYS A 21 10.78 17.99 -16.43
N SER A 22 11.66 18.12 -17.42
CA SER A 22 11.99 17.06 -18.37
C SER A 22 13.04 16.15 -17.73
N SER A 23 12.77 14.85 -17.60
CA SER A 23 13.80 13.83 -17.83
C SER A 23 13.17 12.45 -18.06
N ARG A 24 13.70 11.78 -19.08
CA ARG A 24 13.45 10.39 -19.46
C ARG A 24 14.08 9.44 -18.46
N ALA A 25 13.29 8.50 -17.92
CA ALA A 25 13.73 7.18 -17.45
C ALA A 25 12.60 6.18 -17.69
N PRO A 26 12.88 4.91 -18.07
CA PRO A 26 11.85 3.92 -18.34
C PRO A 26 11.37 3.34 -17.00
N GLY A 27 10.10 3.58 -16.69
CA GLY A 27 9.45 3.18 -15.46
C GLY A 27 8.28 4.10 -15.22
N ARG A 28 7.17 3.87 -15.92
CA ARG A 28 5.93 4.65 -15.75
C ARG A 28 5.36 4.36 -14.37
N VAL A 29 5.71 5.20 -13.40
CA VAL A 29 5.02 5.32 -12.12
C VAL A 29 3.87 6.30 -12.32
N LEU A 30 2.65 5.82 -12.34
CA LEU A 30 1.45 6.66 -12.48
C LEU A 30 1.03 7.23 -11.12
N GLY A 31 1.31 8.53 -10.95
CA GLY A 31 0.50 9.52 -10.22
C GLY A 31 0.09 9.24 -8.77
N ALA A 32 0.94 9.61 -7.80
CA ALA A 32 0.51 9.88 -6.43
C ALA A 32 0.28 11.39 -6.23
N THR A 33 -0.92 11.79 -5.78
CA THR A 33 -1.20 13.17 -5.38
C THR A 33 -0.81 13.32 -3.91
N LEU A 34 0.40 13.84 -3.64
CA LEU A 34 0.90 14.00 -2.27
C LEU A 34 0.10 15.06 -1.51
N ARG A 35 -0.73 14.65 -0.55
CA ARG A 35 -1.37 15.57 0.41
C ARG A 35 -0.46 15.86 1.60
N CYS A 36 -0.33 17.14 1.96
CA CYS A 36 0.27 17.54 3.22
C CYS A 36 -0.63 17.12 4.39
N MET A 37 -0.08 16.31 5.30
CA MET A 37 -0.75 15.79 6.49
C MET A 37 -0.56 16.71 7.71
N ALA A 38 -1.58 16.79 8.57
CA ALA A 38 -1.50 17.54 9.82
C ALA A 38 -0.59 16.82 10.83
N ALA A 39 0.08 17.57 11.71
CA ALA A 39 0.92 16.98 12.75
C ALA A 39 0.08 16.03 13.64
N GLY A 40 0.50 14.77 13.76
CA GLY A 40 -0.21 13.75 14.54
C GLY A 40 -1.24 12.91 13.78
N SER A 41 -1.41 13.13 12.47
CA SER A 41 -2.23 12.26 11.62
C SER A 41 -1.52 10.97 11.23
N VAL A 42 -2.29 9.93 10.93
CA VAL A 42 -1.80 8.57 10.60
C VAL A 42 -2.18 8.22 9.17
N ARG A 43 -1.18 7.94 8.33
CA ARG A 43 -1.41 7.46 6.97
C ARG A 43 -1.55 5.95 6.97
N VAL A 44 -2.68 5.41 6.51
CA VAL A 44 -2.87 3.96 6.38
C VAL A 44 -2.61 3.54 4.94
N MET A 45 -1.74 2.55 4.78
CA MET A 45 -1.41 1.94 3.50
C MET A 45 -1.71 0.45 3.58
N ILE A 46 -2.39 -0.11 2.60
CA ILE A 46 -2.55 -1.55 2.42
C ILE A 46 -1.78 -2.01 1.20
N VAL A 47 -0.89 -2.98 1.41
CA VAL A 47 0.00 -3.52 0.38
C VAL A 47 -0.46 -4.94 0.07
N LEU A 48 -0.83 -5.23 -1.17
CA LEU A 48 -1.48 -6.48 -1.55
C LEU A 48 -0.82 -7.14 -2.76
N PRO A 49 -0.58 -8.46 -2.70
CA PRO A 49 -0.09 -9.23 -3.83
C PRO A 49 -1.18 -9.40 -4.89
N ILE A 50 -0.77 -9.50 -6.15
CA ILE A 50 -1.65 -9.78 -7.31
C ILE A 50 -1.42 -11.19 -7.91
N SER A 51 -0.74 -12.06 -7.17
CA SER A 51 -0.33 -13.42 -7.59
C SER A 51 -1.47 -14.30 -8.12
N ARG A 52 -2.73 -13.99 -7.81
CA ARG A 52 -3.91 -14.75 -8.23
C ARG A 52 -4.98 -13.81 -8.76
N ALA A 53 -5.39 -14.01 -10.01
CA ALA A 53 -6.43 -13.21 -10.65
C ALA A 53 -7.76 -13.22 -9.86
N TRP A 54 -8.09 -14.34 -9.20
CA TRP A 54 -9.32 -14.44 -8.41
C TRP A 54 -9.34 -13.52 -7.18
N TYR A 55 -8.21 -12.93 -6.76
CA TYR A 55 -8.21 -11.88 -5.74
C TYR A 55 -9.05 -10.66 -6.14
N PHE A 56 -9.21 -10.45 -7.44
CA PHE A 56 -10.00 -9.36 -7.99
C PHE A 56 -11.46 -9.75 -8.25
N GLU A 57 -11.89 -10.96 -7.89
CA GLU A 57 -13.31 -11.34 -7.87
C GLU A 57 -14.01 -10.73 -6.64
N PRO A 58 -14.94 -9.77 -6.80
CA PRO A 58 -15.45 -9.00 -5.65
C PRO A 58 -16.17 -9.84 -4.60
N ARG A 59 -16.83 -10.91 -5.03
CA ARG A 59 -17.67 -11.79 -4.18
C ARG A 59 -16.85 -12.77 -3.34
N ARG A 60 -15.56 -12.96 -3.61
CA ARG A 60 -14.73 -13.89 -2.85
C ARG A 60 -14.41 -13.35 -1.47
N PHE A 61 -14.33 -14.26 -0.50
CA PHE A 61 -14.02 -13.92 0.89
C PHE A 61 -12.65 -13.24 1.03
N SER A 62 -11.65 -13.70 0.28
CA SER A 62 -10.27 -13.19 0.33
C SER A 62 -9.96 -12.16 -0.76
N SER A 63 -10.98 -11.51 -1.32
CA SER A 63 -10.81 -10.50 -2.37
C SER A 63 -10.06 -9.26 -1.88
N ILE A 64 -9.31 -8.63 -2.79
CA ILE A 64 -8.64 -7.35 -2.57
C ILE A 64 -9.66 -6.28 -2.14
N ALA A 65 -10.82 -6.23 -2.79
CA ALA A 65 -11.93 -5.35 -2.42
C ALA A 65 -12.29 -5.44 -0.92
N ARG A 66 -12.45 -6.67 -0.40
CA ARG A 66 -12.76 -6.86 1.03
C ARG A 66 -11.60 -6.45 1.93
N LYS A 67 -10.35 -6.68 1.51
CA LYS A 67 -9.14 -6.26 2.26
C LYS A 67 -9.04 -4.73 2.31
N VAL A 68 -9.28 -4.02 1.21
CA VAL A 68 -9.32 -2.55 1.14
C VAL A 68 -10.44 -1.98 2.03
N LYS A 69 -11.65 -2.57 1.99
CA LYS A 69 -12.75 -2.19 2.90
C LYS A 69 -12.36 -2.33 4.38
N LYS A 70 -11.64 -3.39 4.74
CA LYS A 70 -11.13 -3.56 6.12
C LYS A 70 -10.06 -2.52 6.48
N ALA A 71 -9.19 -2.15 5.54
CA ALA A 71 -8.19 -1.10 5.75
C ALA A 71 -8.84 0.27 5.96
N LEU A 72 -9.92 0.59 5.23
CA LEU A 72 -10.71 1.81 5.45
C LEU A 72 -11.27 1.85 6.87
N ALA A 73 -11.79 0.73 7.37
CA ALA A 73 -12.24 0.62 8.77
C ALA A 73 -11.09 0.69 9.80
N VAL A 74 -9.85 0.41 9.39
CA VAL A 74 -8.66 0.65 10.22
C VAL A 74 -8.32 2.14 10.23
N ALA A 75 -8.29 2.80 9.07
CA ALA A 75 -8.04 4.24 8.92
C ALA A 75 -9.00 5.08 9.76
N ASP A 76 -10.30 4.80 9.65
CA ASP A 76 -11.35 5.43 10.45
C ASP A 76 -11.08 5.29 11.96
N ARG A 77 -10.62 4.11 12.38
CA ARG A 77 -10.34 3.78 13.78
C ARG A 77 -9.06 4.40 14.35
N VAL A 78 -8.08 4.76 13.52
CA VAL A 78 -6.78 5.28 13.98
C VAL A 78 -6.67 6.79 13.91
N ASP A 79 -7.39 7.44 12.98
CA ASP A 79 -7.25 8.87 12.75
C ASP A 79 -8.55 9.59 12.33
N GLY A 80 -9.70 8.90 12.37
CA GLY A 80 -10.98 9.46 11.88
C GLY A 80 -10.98 9.80 10.39
N GLY A 81 -9.95 9.35 9.65
CA GLY A 81 -9.71 9.63 8.23
C GLY A 81 -10.14 8.48 7.33
N GLY A 82 -10.79 8.83 6.22
CA GLY A 82 -11.48 7.91 5.31
C GLY A 82 -10.78 7.65 3.97
N ILE A 83 -9.44 7.76 3.90
CA ILE A 83 -8.63 7.45 2.70
C ILE A 83 -7.53 6.47 3.09
N VAL A 84 -7.26 5.49 2.22
CA VAL A 84 -6.20 4.49 2.35
C VAL A 84 -5.39 4.45 1.07
N ASP A 85 -4.06 4.37 1.18
CA ASP A 85 -3.20 4.04 0.06
C ASP A 85 -3.27 2.54 -0.24
N VAL A 86 -3.67 2.18 -1.45
CA VAL A 86 -3.65 0.80 -1.93
C VAL A 86 -2.45 0.62 -2.85
N VAL A 87 -1.52 -0.22 -2.41
CA VAL A 87 -0.33 -0.60 -3.18
C VAL A 87 -0.49 -2.04 -3.63
N LEU A 88 -0.62 -2.24 -4.94
CA LEU A 88 -0.71 -3.56 -5.56
C LEU A 88 0.64 -3.92 -6.14
N TYR A 89 1.12 -5.14 -5.90
CA TYR A 89 2.41 -5.58 -6.40
C TYR A 89 2.36 -6.97 -7.02
N GLY A 90 3.14 -7.17 -8.09
CA GLY A 90 3.30 -8.44 -8.78
C GLY A 90 4.20 -8.33 -9.99
N VAL A 91 3.93 -9.12 -11.03
CA VAL A 91 4.69 -9.09 -12.30
C VAL A 91 3.87 -8.36 -13.36
N SER A 92 4.53 -7.54 -14.20
CA SER A 92 3.86 -6.78 -15.26
C SER A 92 3.40 -7.66 -16.42
N SER A 93 2.28 -7.30 -17.07
CA SER A 93 1.86 -7.88 -18.35
C SER A 93 2.60 -7.30 -19.56
N GLN A 94 3.19 -6.10 -19.44
CA GLN A 94 3.63 -5.31 -20.60
C GLN A 94 5.08 -5.57 -21.02
N GLN A 95 5.86 -6.28 -20.21
CA GLN A 95 7.27 -6.54 -20.47
C GLN A 95 7.52 -8.05 -20.46
N LYS A 96 7.96 -8.59 -21.60
CA LYS A 96 8.44 -9.98 -21.70
C LYS A 96 9.68 -10.14 -20.80
N GLY A 97 9.45 -10.55 -19.56
CA GLY A 97 10.46 -10.67 -18.52
C GLY A 97 9.78 -10.67 -17.16
N SER A 98 10.36 -11.32 -16.16
CA SER A 98 9.81 -11.41 -14.80
C SER A 98 9.88 -10.08 -14.02
N GLU A 99 9.71 -8.94 -14.69
CA GLU A 99 9.83 -7.61 -14.10
C GLU A 99 8.66 -7.33 -13.15
N SER A 100 9.01 -7.01 -11.91
CA SER A 100 8.04 -6.69 -10.87
C SER A 100 7.44 -5.31 -11.11
N MET A 101 6.11 -5.21 -11.02
CA MET A 101 5.34 -3.98 -11.10
C MET A 101 4.71 -3.64 -9.77
N VAL A 102 4.67 -2.36 -9.45
CA VAL A 102 3.91 -1.82 -8.32
C VAL A 102 2.99 -0.71 -8.80
N VAL A 103 1.73 -0.78 -8.37
CA VAL A 103 0.71 0.22 -8.66
C VAL A 103 0.23 0.82 -7.35
N HIS A 104 0.24 2.14 -7.26
CA HIS A 104 -0.23 2.88 -6.10
C HIS A 104 -1.50 3.65 -6.47
N THR A 105 -2.56 3.45 -5.70
CA THR A 105 -3.81 4.21 -5.81
C THR A 105 -4.28 4.67 -4.43
N GLU A 106 -5.08 5.73 -4.37
CA GLU A 106 -5.74 6.17 -3.14
C GLU A 106 -7.23 5.80 -3.22
N VAL A 107 -7.77 5.28 -2.13
CA VAL A 107 -9.17 4.84 -2.05
C VAL A 107 -9.81 5.41 -0.80
N SER A 108 -10.97 6.02 -0.96
CA SER A 108 -11.85 6.48 0.11
C SER A 108 -13.09 5.62 0.27
N SER A 109 -13.85 5.83 1.35
CA SER A 109 -15.13 5.14 1.50
C SER A 109 -16.16 5.54 0.43
N LYS A 110 -16.00 6.70 -0.21
CA LYS A 110 -16.94 7.23 -1.22
C LYS A 110 -16.69 6.70 -2.63
N ASP A 111 -15.44 6.34 -2.93
CA ASP A 111 -15.02 5.85 -4.25
C ASP A 111 -14.82 4.32 -4.28
N LEU A 112 -14.91 3.64 -3.14
CA LEU A 112 -14.66 2.20 -3.02
C LEU A 112 -15.43 1.38 -4.06
N ASP A 113 -16.72 1.64 -4.27
CA ASP A 113 -17.52 0.87 -5.23
C ASP A 113 -17.03 1.07 -6.67
N GLN A 114 -16.64 2.30 -7.04
CA GLN A 114 -16.06 2.59 -8.34
C GLN A 114 -14.68 1.92 -8.48
N TRP A 115 -13.83 2.03 -7.46
CA TRP A 115 -12.52 1.39 -7.46
C TRP A 115 -12.65 -0.13 -7.60
N VAL A 116 -13.59 -0.76 -6.89
CA VAL A 116 -13.86 -2.20 -7.04
C VAL A 116 -14.28 -2.52 -8.47
N ASN A 117 -15.16 -1.72 -9.08
CA ASN A 117 -15.59 -1.94 -10.46
C ASN A 117 -14.44 -1.80 -11.47
N ASP A 118 -13.56 -0.81 -11.29
CA ASP A 118 -12.41 -0.56 -12.16
C ASP A 118 -11.39 -1.70 -12.13
N TRP A 119 -11.24 -2.36 -10.99
CA TRP A 119 -10.25 -3.41 -10.74
C TRP A 119 -10.83 -4.83 -10.80
N ALA A 120 -12.16 -5.00 -10.86
CA ALA A 120 -12.78 -6.31 -10.79
C ALA A 120 -12.52 -7.17 -12.02
N VAL A 121 -12.07 -8.41 -11.78
CA VAL A 121 -12.05 -9.46 -12.82
C VAL A 121 -13.46 -10.06 -12.92
N ARG A 122 -13.95 -10.22 -14.15
CA ARG A 122 -15.22 -10.90 -14.43
C ARG A 122 -14.95 -12.41 -14.55
N PRO A 123 -15.53 -13.27 -13.69
CA PRO A 123 -15.27 -14.72 -13.70
C PRO A 123 -15.66 -15.46 -14.99
N SER A 124 -16.30 -14.79 -15.95
CA SER A 124 -16.90 -15.43 -17.14
C SER A 124 -17.01 -14.51 -18.35
N ALA A 125 -16.28 -13.38 -18.38
CA ALA A 125 -16.24 -12.58 -19.61
C ALA A 125 -15.55 -13.40 -20.71
N PRO A 126 -16.14 -13.54 -21.92
CA PRO A 126 -15.48 -14.21 -23.01
C PRO A 126 -14.15 -13.49 -23.28
N ARG A 127 -13.03 -14.15 -22.95
CA ARG A 127 -11.70 -13.71 -23.35
C ARG A 127 -11.72 -13.75 -24.88
N GLY A 128 -11.67 -12.59 -25.54
CA GLY A 128 -11.97 -12.45 -26.96
C GLY A 128 -11.28 -13.52 -27.81
N LEU A 129 -12.05 -14.24 -28.63
CA LEU A 129 -11.57 -15.39 -29.41
C LEU A 129 -10.64 -14.99 -30.57
N PHE A 130 -10.57 -13.71 -30.94
CA PHE A 130 -9.73 -13.23 -32.05
C PHE A 130 -9.27 -11.78 -31.84
N GLY A 131 -7.95 -11.56 -31.84
CA GLY A 131 -7.29 -10.32 -32.28
C GLY A 131 -7.35 -9.06 -31.41
N ASP A 132 -8.43 -8.81 -30.66
CA ASP A 132 -8.58 -7.57 -29.88
C ASP A 132 -8.12 -7.77 -28.44
N HIS A 133 -6.81 -7.67 -28.20
CA HIS A 133 -6.20 -7.67 -26.87
C HIS A 133 -6.39 -6.32 -26.13
N THR A 134 -7.58 -5.71 -26.20
CA THR A 134 -7.86 -4.49 -25.43
C THR A 134 -8.14 -4.87 -23.98
N PRO A 135 -7.37 -4.37 -22.99
CA PRO A 135 -7.63 -4.64 -21.58
C PRO A 135 -9.04 -4.20 -21.19
N VAL A 136 -9.79 -5.05 -20.49
CA VAL A 136 -11.21 -4.80 -20.13
C VAL A 136 -11.32 -4.08 -18.78
N ASN A 137 -10.27 -4.08 -17.97
CA ASN A 137 -10.22 -3.45 -16.65
C ASN A 137 -8.77 -3.05 -16.28
N LYS A 138 -8.61 -2.29 -15.17
CA LYS A 138 -7.29 -1.81 -14.70
C LYS A 138 -6.35 -2.94 -14.29
N PHE A 139 -6.88 -4.05 -13.74
CA PHE A 139 -6.07 -5.21 -13.40
C PHE A 139 -5.39 -5.79 -14.66
N GLU A 140 -6.16 -6.02 -15.73
CA GLU A 140 -5.67 -6.54 -17.00
C GLU A 140 -4.66 -5.61 -17.66
N GLU A 141 -4.92 -4.30 -17.60
CA GLU A 141 -4.04 -3.27 -18.16
C GLU A 141 -2.64 -3.30 -17.55
N HIS A 142 -2.53 -3.58 -16.26
CA HIS A 142 -1.28 -3.50 -15.50
C HIS A 142 -0.59 -4.87 -15.34
N PHE A 143 -1.38 -5.93 -15.12
CA PHE A 143 -0.87 -7.23 -14.66
C PHE A 143 -1.20 -8.42 -15.58
N GLY A 144 -2.22 -8.31 -16.45
CA GLY A 144 -2.58 -9.39 -17.40
C GLY A 144 -3.41 -10.53 -16.79
N VAL A 145 -3.84 -11.48 -17.64
CA VAL A 145 -4.83 -12.54 -17.30
C VAL A 145 -4.26 -13.95 -17.34
N GLU A 146 -2.96 -14.15 -17.62
CA GLU A 146 -2.41 -15.50 -17.72
C GLU A 146 -2.58 -16.31 -16.41
N ASP A 147 -3.00 -17.58 -16.55
CA ASP A 147 -3.70 -18.34 -15.52
C ASP A 147 -2.82 -18.82 -14.34
N ASP A 148 -1.54 -18.47 -14.28
CA ASP A 148 -0.64 -18.91 -13.23
C ASP A 148 0.54 -17.93 -13.04
N TYR A 149 0.24 -16.73 -12.52
CA TYR A 149 1.28 -15.74 -12.17
C TYR A 149 2.02 -16.13 -10.87
N TYR A 150 2.93 -17.09 -10.97
CA TYR A 150 3.93 -17.38 -9.93
C TYR A 150 5.09 -16.36 -9.98
N GLY A 151 4.74 -15.08 -9.93
CA GLY A 151 5.72 -13.99 -9.97
C GLY A 151 6.42 -13.82 -8.63
N ARG A 152 7.76 -13.94 -8.60
CA ARG A 152 8.57 -13.56 -7.43
C ARG A 152 8.59 -12.03 -7.33
N ALA A 153 7.70 -11.46 -6.53
CA ALA A 153 7.82 -10.07 -6.13
C ALA A 153 9.15 -9.89 -5.38
N LEU A 154 9.99 -8.97 -5.84
CA LEU A 154 11.23 -8.61 -5.15
C LEU A 154 10.89 -7.78 -3.90
N PRO A 155 11.11 -8.30 -2.68
CA PRO A 155 10.73 -7.60 -1.45
C PRO A 155 11.36 -6.20 -1.31
N GLY A 156 12.54 -5.99 -1.87
CA GLY A 156 13.22 -4.70 -1.87
C GLY A 156 12.45 -3.61 -2.63
N LEU A 157 11.89 -3.94 -3.80
CA LEU A 157 11.21 -2.96 -4.65
C LEU A 157 9.94 -2.40 -3.98
N ILE A 158 9.20 -3.23 -3.24
CA ILE A 158 8.02 -2.80 -2.51
C ILE A 158 8.41 -1.96 -1.28
N VAL A 159 9.48 -2.32 -0.58
CA VAL A 159 9.98 -1.53 0.56
C VAL A 159 10.46 -0.16 0.09
N ASP A 160 11.13 -0.09 -1.06
CA ASP A 160 11.57 1.17 -1.67
C ASP A 160 10.37 2.04 -2.12
N GLU A 161 9.32 1.42 -2.68
CA GLU A 161 8.06 2.12 -2.99
C GLU A 161 7.44 2.73 -1.73
N ILE A 162 7.28 1.94 -0.68
CA ILE A 162 6.70 2.41 0.58
C ILE A 162 7.56 3.52 1.14
N HIS A 163 8.89 3.37 1.13
CA HIS A 163 9.81 4.40 1.58
C HIS A 163 9.59 5.72 0.83
N ARG A 164 9.58 5.69 -0.51
CA ARG A 164 9.37 6.88 -1.33
C ARG A 164 8.00 7.52 -1.06
N SER A 165 6.96 6.71 -0.93
CA SER A 165 5.60 7.18 -0.69
C SER A 165 5.39 7.78 0.70
N THR A 166 6.25 7.44 1.67
CA THR A 166 6.22 8.04 3.02
C THR A 166 7.22 9.17 3.22
N MET A 167 8.24 9.34 2.36
CA MET A 167 9.27 10.38 2.52
C MET A 167 8.74 11.82 2.56
N SER A 168 7.67 12.12 1.83
CA SER A 168 7.11 13.47 1.71
C SER A 168 5.99 13.76 2.72
N ALA A 169 5.53 12.75 3.45
CA ALA A 169 4.43 12.89 4.39
C ALA A 169 4.97 13.03 5.81
N LYS A 170 4.45 14.02 6.55
CA LYS A 170 4.72 14.18 7.99
C LYS A 170 3.70 13.36 8.76
N GLY A 171 4.14 12.53 9.71
CA GLY A 171 3.26 11.78 10.59
C GLY A 171 3.71 10.34 10.82
N ASP A 172 2.86 9.57 11.50
CA ASP A 172 3.05 8.13 11.63
C ASP A 172 2.45 7.42 10.42
N HIS A 173 3.11 6.36 9.96
CA HIS A 173 2.64 5.52 8.86
C HIS A 173 2.22 4.16 9.38
N PHE A 174 1.06 3.68 8.96
CA PHE A 174 0.56 2.36 9.27
C PHE A 174 0.44 1.53 7.98
N VAL A 175 1.42 0.67 7.76
CA VAL A 175 1.47 -0.25 6.62
C VAL A 175 0.85 -1.60 7.02
N ILE A 176 -0.19 -2.00 6.31
CA ILE A 176 -0.89 -3.29 6.41
C ILE A 176 -0.46 -4.13 5.21
N PHE A 177 0.47 -5.05 5.42
CA PHE A 177 1.13 -5.82 4.37
C PHE A 177 0.54 -7.23 4.25
N GLY A 178 -0.09 -7.51 3.12
CA GLY A 178 -0.63 -8.81 2.76
C GLY A 178 0.48 -9.73 2.27
N LEU A 179 0.65 -10.86 2.94
CA LEU A 179 1.58 -11.91 2.59
C LEU A 179 0.89 -12.93 1.68
N ASP A 180 1.67 -13.47 0.75
CA ASP A 180 1.28 -14.54 -0.16
C ASP A 180 2.26 -15.71 -0.08
N TRP A 181 2.03 -16.73 -0.89
CA TRP A 181 2.88 -17.89 -1.09
C TRP A 181 4.36 -17.54 -1.27
N GLY A 182 5.24 -18.24 -0.54
CA GLY A 182 6.64 -18.43 -0.92
C GLY A 182 7.73 -17.80 -0.03
N ARG A 183 8.97 -18.07 -0.46
CA ARG A 183 10.23 -17.53 0.08
C ARG A 183 10.36 -16.06 -0.34
N GLY A 184 10.77 -15.18 0.58
CA GLY A 184 10.78 -13.73 0.36
C GLY A 184 10.39 -12.94 1.60
N LEU A 185 9.71 -13.57 2.56
CA LEU A 185 9.27 -12.90 3.78
C LEU A 185 10.42 -12.58 4.75
N LYS A 186 11.42 -13.46 4.83
CA LYS A 186 12.66 -13.19 5.57
C LYS A 186 13.39 -11.99 4.96
N GLU A 187 13.45 -11.94 3.65
CA GLU A 187 14.06 -10.87 2.86
C GLU A 187 13.27 -9.56 3.02
N LEU A 188 11.93 -9.61 3.03
CA LEU A 188 11.06 -8.47 3.28
C LEU A 188 11.28 -7.89 4.67
N VAL A 189 11.24 -8.73 5.69
CA VAL A 189 11.48 -8.32 7.08
C VAL A 189 12.89 -7.75 7.25
N ARG A 190 13.91 -8.37 6.62
CA ARG A 190 15.27 -7.81 6.60
C ARG A 190 15.33 -6.46 5.90
N ALA A 191 14.63 -6.29 4.78
CA ALA A 191 14.57 -5.02 4.07
C ALA A 191 13.88 -3.94 4.91
N VAL A 192 12.78 -4.27 5.61
CA VAL A 192 12.10 -3.37 6.55
C VAL A 192 13.00 -2.98 7.73
N ILE A 193 13.72 -3.93 8.32
CA ILE A 193 14.67 -3.65 9.40
C ILE A 193 15.81 -2.76 8.89
N LYS A 194 16.35 -3.06 7.70
CA LYS A 194 17.41 -2.27 7.06
C LYS A 194 16.97 -0.85 6.73
N LEU A 195 15.69 -0.66 6.38
CA LEU A 195 15.12 0.65 6.10
C LEU A 195 15.15 1.55 7.35
N ASP A 196 15.11 0.98 8.55
CA ASP A 196 15.26 1.66 9.85
C ASP A 196 14.41 2.94 9.99
N ARG A 197 13.12 2.81 9.68
CA ARG A 197 12.14 3.90 9.76
C ARG A 197 11.24 3.74 10.98
N PRO A 198 11.56 4.40 12.11
CA PRO A 198 10.81 4.25 13.36
C PRO A 198 9.43 4.92 13.33
N ASP A 199 9.14 5.74 12.32
CA ASP A 199 7.86 6.38 12.03
C ASP A 199 6.88 5.48 11.25
N ILE A 200 7.34 4.33 10.74
CA ILE A 200 6.52 3.38 10.01
C ILE A 200 6.25 2.15 10.87
N PHE A 201 4.98 1.86 11.10
CA PHE A 201 4.51 0.64 11.72
C PHE A 201 4.07 -0.37 10.65
N TRP A 202 4.59 -1.60 10.76
CA TRP A 202 4.38 -2.67 9.81
C TRP A 202 3.53 -3.77 10.43
N GLN A 203 2.33 -3.98 9.89
CA GLN A 203 1.48 -5.12 10.22
C GLN A 203 1.46 -6.10 9.06
N PHE A 204 2.07 -7.26 9.24
CA PHE A 204 1.98 -8.38 8.31
C PHE A 204 0.73 -9.22 8.58
N PHE A 205 0.06 -9.67 7.53
CA PHE A 205 -1.06 -10.62 7.61
C PHE A 205 -1.07 -11.58 6.44
N GLY A 206 -1.59 -12.80 6.64
CA GLY A 206 -1.76 -13.79 5.59
C GLY A 206 -2.11 -15.16 6.17
N ASP A 207 -2.30 -16.15 5.31
CA ASP A 207 -2.64 -17.50 5.75
C ASP A 207 -1.37 -18.26 6.18
N ALA A 208 -1.35 -18.78 7.42
CA ALA A 208 -0.22 -19.51 7.96
C ALA A 208 0.08 -20.82 7.20
N THR A 209 -0.90 -21.37 6.48
CA THR A 209 -0.73 -22.58 5.65
C THR A 209 -0.06 -22.28 4.30
N ASP A 210 -0.20 -21.05 3.82
CA ASP A 210 0.36 -20.58 2.55
C ASP A 210 1.76 -19.95 2.72
N ILE A 211 2.09 -19.55 3.94
CA ILE A 211 3.35 -18.89 4.29
C ILE A 211 4.27 -19.94 4.91
N ASP A 212 5.56 -19.89 4.61
CA ASP A 212 6.61 -20.71 5.26
C ASP A 212 6.76 -20.34 6.75
N HIS A 213 5.75 -20.71 7.54
CA HIS A 213 5.46 -20.24 8.89
C HIS A 213 6.38 -20.89 9.93
N HIS A 214 6.72 -22.17 9.72
CA HIS A 214 7.33 -23.00 10.75
C HIS A 214 8.78 -22.60 11.08
N ASP A 215 9.57 -22.14 10.09
CA ASP A 215 10.99 -21.86 10.30
C ASP A 215 11.27 -20.45 10.83
N PHE A 216 10.54 -19.45 10.34
CA PHE A 216 10.75 -18.06 10.74
C PHE A 216 9.83 -17.64 11.87
N TRP A 217 8.51 -17.75 11.68
CA TRP A 217 7.48 -17.23 12.61
C TRP A 217 7.22 -18.12 13.83
N GLY A 218 7.62 -19.40 13.75
CA GLY A 218 7.52 -20.36 14.86
C GLY A 218 8.41 -20.07 16.07
N ARG A 219 9.31 -19.08 16.02
CA ARG A 219 10.17 -18.69 17.15
C ARG A 219 9.37 -17.93 18.22
N ASP A 220 9.63 -18.17 19.50
CA ASP A 220 8.78 -17.71 20.62
C ASP A 220 8.59 -16.18 20.74
N ASN A 221 9.54 -15.38 20.24
CA ASN A 221 9.39 -13.91 20.17
C ASN A 221 8.37 -13.47 19.11
N LEU A 222 8.27 -14.22 18.01
CA LEU A 222 7.36 -13.95 16.89
C LEU A 222 5.94 -14.46 17.17
N LYS A 223 5.79 -15.54 17.94
CA LYS A 223 4.49 -15.99 18.49
C LYS A 223 3.81 -14.95 19.38
N ARG A 224 4.59 -14.09 20.05
CA ARG A 224 4.09 -12.94 20.84
C ARG A 224 3.80 -11.70 19.98
N GLY A 225 3.98 -11.82 18.67
CA GLY A 225 3.62 -10.82 17.67
C GLY A 225 4.68 -9.78 17.37
N GLY A 226 5.87 -9.80 17.97
CA GLY A 226 6.89 -8.76 17.74
C GLY A 226 8.14 -9.30 17.06
N VAL A 227 8.45 -8.84 15.85
CA VAL A 227 9.78 -9.04 15.23
C VAL A 227 10.74 -7.93 15.69
N ALA A 228 10.24 -6.70 15.69
CA ALA A 228 10.92 -5.46 16.07
C ALA A 228 9.87 -4.51 16.69
N PRO A 229 10.26 -3.40 17.35
CA PRO A 229 9.32 -2.53 18.05
C PRO A 229 8.17 -2.00 17.18
N ASN A 230 8.40 -1.81 15.89
CA ASN A 230 7.46 -1.31 14.89
C ASN A 230 6.98 -2.40 13.91
N ILE A 231 7.23 -3.68 14.18
CA ILE A 231 6.84 -4.79 13.30
C ILE A 231 5.96 -5.80 14.05
N TRP A 232 4.77 -6.04 13.50
CA TRP A 232 3.79 -6.98 14.02
C TRP A 232 3.29 -7.95 12.95
N ALA A 233 2.89 -9.15 13.35
CA ALA A 233 2.30 -10.15 12.45
C ALA A 233 1.00 -10.74 13.00
N HIS A 234 0.06 -11.03 12.10
CA HIS A 234 -1.21 -11.72 12.35
C HIS A 234 -1.44 -12.75 11.24
N LEU A 235 -0.95 -13.97 11.44
CA LEU A 235 -0.95 -15.05 10.44
C LEU A 235 -2.18 -15.94 10.64
N ASN A 236 -3.34 -15.41 10.25
CA ASN A 236 -4.61 -16.13 10.26
C ASN A 236 -5.43 -15.64 9.05
N THR A 237 -6.10 -16.58 8.39
CA THR A 237 -7.04 -16.34 7.29
C THR A 237 -8.11 -15.29 7.63
N TYR A 238 -8.42 -15.14 8.92
CA TYR A 238 -9.40 -14.20 9.45
C TYR A 238 -8.74 -13.13 10.32
N TRP A 239 -8.73 -11.88 9.84
CA TRP A 239 -8.35 -10.71 10.62
C TRP A 239 -9.47 -9.67 10.71
N THR A 240 -9.49 -8.94 11.83
CA THR A 240 -10.44 -7.87 12.14
C THR A 240 -9.70 -6.54 12.26
N SER A 241 -10.38 -5.42 12.07
CA SER A 241 -9.78 -4.09 12.30
C SER A 241 -9.23 -3.97 13.73
N ARG A 242 -9.88 -4.58 14.73
CA ARG A 242 -9.41 -4.63 16.12
C ARG A 242 -8.09 -5.41 16.26
N SER A 243 -7.95 -6.57 15.63
CA SER A 243 -6.72 -7.39 15.75
C SER A 243 -5.52 -6.69 15.11
N ILE A 244 -5.72 -6.07 13.95
CA ILE A 244 -4.68 -5.31 13.25
C ILE A 244 -4.34 -3.98 13.95
N THR A 245 -5.33 -3.26 14.50
CA THR A 245 -5.05 -1.95 15.16
C THR A 245 -4.47 -2.07 16.56
N ARG A 246 -4.61 -3.23 17.23
CA ARG A 246 -4.06 -3.44 18.59
C ARG A 246 -2.57 -3.17 18.63
N GLY A 247 -1.85 -3.67 17.64
CA GLY A 247 -0.40 -3.55 17.62
C GLY A 247 0.06 -2.11 17.46
N PHE A 248 -0.49 -1.46 16.44
CA PHE A 248 -0.25 -0.06 16.15
C PHE A 248 -0.50 0.85 17.36
N ARG A 249 -1.61 0.66 18.08
CA ARG A 249 -1.93 1.45 19.27
C ARG A 249 -0.90 1.30 20.40
N LYS A 250 -0.39 0.07 20.62
CA LYS A 250 0.65 -0.17 21.64
C LYS A 250 1.96 0.52 21.24
N TRP A 251 2.35 0.39 19.97
CA TRP A 251 3.55 1.03 19.44
C TRP A 251 3.48 2.55 19.52
N ARG A 252 2.36 3.15 19.07
CA ARG A 252 2.14 4.60 19.10
C ARG A 252 2.18 5.15 20.53
N LYS A 253 1.57 4.44 21.49
CA LYS A 253 1.61 4.82 22.92
C LYS A 253 3.02 4.74 23.50
N ALA A 254 3.86 3.80 23.06
CA ALA A 254 5.23 3.68 23.55
C ALA A 254 6.18 4.78 23.01
N ARG A 255 5.75 5.51 21.98
CA ARG A 255 6.50 6.61 21.34
C ARG A 255 6.03 8.00 21.75
N ALA A 256 4.83 8.10 22.34
CA ALA A 256 4.24 9.33 22.86
C ALA A 256 4.66 9.53 24.32
#